data_AF-A0A0F8VFE1-F1
#
_entry.id   AF-A0A0F8VFE1-F1
#
_cell.length_a   1.000
_cell.length_b   1.000
_cell.length_c   1.000
_cell.angle_alpha   90.00
_cell.angle_beta   90.00
_cell.angle_gamma   90.00
#
_symmetry.space_group_name_H-M   'P 1'
#
loop_
_entity.id
_entity.type
_entity.pdbx_description
1 polymer ?
#
loop_
_entity_poly.entity_id
_entity_poly.type
_entity_poly.pdbx_seq_one_letter_code
_entity_poly.pdbx_strand_id
1 'polypeptide(L)'
;MTEFEKIKEDMEEWKSAFPNSKERQNSFRNLSDIEVKRIYTPNDVKELNYGLDLGFPGQFPFTRGAYPNMFRGQLWTMRQFAGFGSAEQTNSRYKFLIEHGQTGLSVA
;
A
#
# COMPACT_ATOMS: atom_id res chain seq x y z
N MET A 1 -32.53 -11.55 0.97
CA MET A 1 -31.50 -10.65 0.39
C MET A 1 -30.24 -10.78 1.22
N THR A 2 -29.14 -11.19 0.60
CA THR A 2 -27.82 -11.23 1.24
C THR A 2 -27.27 -9.82 1.40
N GLU A 3 -26.28 -9.62 2.27
CA GLU A 3 -25.60 -8.34 2.43
C GLU A 3 -25.00 -7.83 1.10
N PHE A 4 -24.40 -8.73 0.32
CA PHE A 4 -23.85 -8.42 -1.00
C PHE A 4 -24.91 -8.00 -2.02
N GLU A 5 -26.10 -8.60 -1.98
CA GLU A 5 -27.22 -8.20 -2.85
C GLU A 5 -27.70 -6.80 -2.49
N LYS A 6 -27.86 -6.51 -1.19
CA LYS A 6 -28.26 -5.18 -0.72
C LYS A 6 -27.26 -4.10 -1.13
N ILE A 7 -25.96 -4.34 -0.93
CA ILE A 7 -24.90 -3.40 -1.32
C ILE A 7 -24.95 -3.11 -2.82
N LYS A 8 -25.28 -4.12 -3.64
CA LYS A 8 -25.42 -3.94 -5.09
C LYS A 8 -26.62 -3.06 -5.43
N GLU A 9 -27.76 -3.24 -4.77
CA GLU A 9 -28.94 -2.39 -4.94
C GLU A 9 -28.65 -0.95 -4.51
N ASP A 10 -28.11 -0.75 -3.31
CA ASP A 10 -27.73 0.56 -2.77
C ASP A 10 -26.74 1.28 -3.70
N MET A 11 -25.82 0.55 -4.33
CA MET A 11 -24.87 1.10 -5.30
C MET A 11 -25.58 1.59 -6.58
N GLU A 12 -26.55 0.85 -7.10
CA GLU A 12 -27.30 1.26 -8.30
C GLU A 12 -28.20 2.46 -7.99
N GLU A 13 -28.86 2.48 -6.82
CA GLU A 13 -29.61 3.64 -6.36
C GLU A 13 -28.70 4.88 -6.26
N TRP A 14 -27.53 4.74 -5.63
CA TRP A 14 -26.55 5.82 -5.51
C TRP A 14 -26.05 6.33 -6.87
N LYS A 15 -25.78 5.44 -7.83
CA LYS A 15 -25.42 5.84 -9.21
C LYS A 15 -26.56 6.61 -9.87
N SER A 16 -27.80 6.17 -9.66
CA SER A 16 -28.99 6.79 -10.25
C SER A 16 -29.27 8.20 -9.72
N ALA A 17 -28.79 8.53 -8.52
CA ALA A 17 -28.95 9.86 -7.92
C ALA A 17 -28.16 10.97 -8.65
N PHE A 18 -27.19 10.61 -9.49
CA PHE A 18 -26.30 11.56 -10.18
C PHE A 18 -26.18 11.25 -11.69
N PRO A 19 -27.30 11.18 -12.43
CA PRO A 19 -27.31 10.65 -13.80
C PRO A 19 -26.59 11.56 -14.80
N ASN A 20 -26.49 12.86 -14.49
CA ASN A 20 -25.84 13.87 -15.32
C ASN A 20 -24.47 14.32 -14.79
N SER A 21 -23.91 13.60 -13.82
CA SER A 21 -22.58 13.93 -13.29
C SER A 21 -21.50 13.55 -14.30
N LYS A 22 -21.13 14.55 -15.12
CA LYS A 22 -20.07 14.42 -16.10
C LYS A 22 -18.73 14.18 -15.41
N GLU A 23 -18.07 13.10 -15.81
CA GLU A 23 -16.71 12.82 -15.39
C GLU A 23 -15.69 13.58 -16.25
N ARG A 24 -14.54 13.92 -15.66
CA ARG A 24 -13.45 14.62 -16.36
C ARG A 24 -12.78 13.75 -17.44
N GLN A 25 -12.87 12.44 -17.31
CA GLN A 25 -12.26 11.44 -18.18
C GLN A 25 -13.23 10.27 -18.35
N ASN A 26 -13.11 9.56 -19.48
CA ASN A 26 -13.92 8.37 -19.75
C ASN A 26 -13.54 7.18 -18.85
N SER A 27 -12.27 7.09 -18.44
CA SER A 27 -11.77 6.08 -17.50
C SER A 27 -10.64 6.67 -16.67
N PHE A 28 -10.57 6.28 -15.40
CA PHE A 28 -9.50 6.67 -14.50
C PHE A 28 -8.56 5.47 -14.36
N ARG A 29 -7.26 5.67 -14.64
CA ARG A 29 -6.26 4.61 -14.60
C ARG A 29 -5.06 5.01 -13.76
N ASN A 30 -4.44 4.05 -13.09
CA ASN A 30 -3.19 4.29 -12.36
C ASN A 30 -1.97 4.21 -13.30
N LEU A 31 -0.76 4.40 -12.76
CA LEU A 31 0.49 4.36 -13.53
C LEU A 31 0.80 3.01 -14.19
N SER A 32 0.16 1.94 -13.73
CA SER A 32 0.29 0.58 -14.27
C SER A 32 -0.85 0.22 -15.24
N ASP A 33 -1.61 1.22 -15.70
CA ASP A 33 -2.74 1.05 -16.63
C ASP A 33 -3.92 0.22 -16.08
N ILE A 34 -4.05 0.15 -14.76
CA ILE A 34 -5.19 -0.53 -14.10
C ILE A 34 -6.34 0.47 -13.95
N GLU A 35 -7.52 0.09 -14.43
CA GLU A 35 -8.74 0.88 -14.27
C GLU A 35 -9.18 0.96 -12.80
N VAL A 36 -9.44 2.19 -12.35
CA VAL A 36 -9.84 2.51 -10.98
C VAL A 36 -11.32 2.88 -10.99
N LYS A 37 -12.12 2.08 -10.29
CA LYS A 37 -13.56 2.34 -10.11
C LYS A 37 -13.76 3.59 -9.26
N ARG A 38 -14.91 4.26 -9.44
CA ARG A 38 -15.29 5.44 -8.65
C ARG A 38 -15.32 5.15 -7.15
N ILE A 39 -15.84 3.98 -6.78
CA ILE A 39 -15.88 3.46 -5.41
C ILE A 39 -15.66 1.94 -5.45
N TYR A 40 -15.21 1.38 -4.33
CA TYR A 40 -15.08 -0.06 -4.11
C TYR A 40 -15.92 -0.45 -2.90
N THR A 41 -16.57 -1.61 -2.94
CA THR A 41 -17.45 -2.15 -1.90
C THR A 41 -17.03 -3.57 -1.54
N PRO A 42 -17.61 -4.18 -0.49
CA PRO A 42 -17.37 -5.60 -0.18
C PRO A 42 -17.60 -6.55 -1.38
N ASN A 43 -18.48 -6.21 -2.31
CA ASN A 43 -18.70 -6.99 -3.53
C ASN A 43 -17.46 -7.08 -4.43
N ASP A 44 -16.57 -6.08 -4.38
CA ASP A 44 -15.35 -6.06 -5.20
C ASP A 44 -14.27 -7.03 -4.69
N VAL A 45 -14.39 -7.49 -3.44
CA VAL A 45 -13.49 -8.46 -2.82
C VAL A 45 -14.22 -9.74 -2.38
N LYS A 46 -15.43 -10.00 -2.91
CA LYS A 46 -16.27 -11.14 -2.50
C LYS A 46 -15.63 -12.51 -2.74
N GLU A 47 -14.74 -12.60 -3.73
CA GLU A 47 -14.02 -13.83 -4.08
C GLU A 47 -12.71 -14.00 -3.29
N LEU A 48 -12.33 -13.00 -2.47
CA LEU A 48 -11.14 -13.07 -1.64
C LEU A 48 -11.30 -14.15 -0.57
N ASN A 49 -10.43 -15.15 -0.58
CA ASN A 49 -10.36 -16.12 0.51
C ASN A 49 -9.47 -15.57 1.61
N TYR A 50 -10.06 -15.19 2.75
CA TYR A 50 -9.29 -14.62 3.86
C TYR A 50 -8.12 -15.52 4.29
N GLY A 51 -8.30 -16.84 4.35
CA GLY A 51 -7.26 -17.76 4.81
C GLY A 51 -6.11 -17.96 3.81
N LEU A 52 -6.43 -17.99 2.51
CA LEU A 52 -5.45 -18.29 1.45
C LEU A 52 -4.79 -17.05 0.85
N ASP A 53 -5.53 -15.94 0.73
CA ASP A 53 -5.08 -14.75 -0.01
C ASP A 53 -4.58 -13.63 0.92
N LEU A 54 -5.14 -13.53 2.14
CA LEU A 54 -4.84 -12.45 3.07
C LEU A 54 -4.06 -12.92 4.31
N GLY A 55 -4.60 -13.91 5.02
CA GLY A 55 -4.00 -14.57 6.18
C GLY A 55 -3.76 -13.65 7.38
N PHE A 56 -2.81 -14.08 8.22
CA PHE A 56 -2.29 -13.34 9.37
C PHE A 56 -0.83 -12.94 9.10
N PRO A 57 -0.34 -11.82 9.64
CA PRO A 57 1.06 -11.43 9.47
C PRO A 57 2.00 -12.50 10.05
N GLY A 58 3.16 -12.70 9.42
CA GLY A 58 4.13 -13.72 9.83
C GLY A 58 3.79 -15.15 9.40
N GLN A 59 2.76 -15.34 8.58
CA GLN A 59 2.35 -16.64 8.06
C GLN A 59 2.07 -16.53 6.55
N PHE A 60 2.24 -17.62 5.79
CA PHE A 60 1.84 -17.67 4.37
C PHE A 60 0.36 -17.23 4.22
N PRO A 61 0.01 -16.42 3.21
CA PRO A 61 0.80 -15.94 2.08
C PRO A 61 1.66 -14.68 2.35
N PHE A 62 1.78 -14.26 3.61
CA PHE A 62 2.52 -13.07 4.06
C PHE A 62 2.00 -11.75 3.50
N THR A 63 0.79 -11.72 2.92
CA THR A 63 0.14 -10.51 2.38
C THR A 63 0.06 -9.38 3.42
N ARG A 64 -0.13 -9.72 4.70
CA ARG A 64 -0.18 -8.74 5.81
C ARG A 64 1.17 -8.43 6.46
N GLY A 65 2.26 -8.96 5.92
CA GLY A 65 3.62 -8.74 6.40
C GLY A 65 4.36 -10.03 6.74
N ALA A 66 5.69 -10.01 6.60
CA ALA A 66 6.57 -11.15 6.82
C ALA A 66 6.79 -11.50 8.29
N TYR A 67 6.51 -10.58 9.22
CA TYR A 67 6.72 -10.77 10.65
C TYR A 67 5.40 -10.62 11.43
N PRO A 68 5.16 -11.40 12.50
CA PRO A 68 3.87 -11.41 13.20
C PRO A 68 3.53 -10.11 13.92
N ASN A 69 4.53 -9.38 14.43
CA ASN A 69 4.35 -8.11 15.15
C ASN A 69 4.88 -6.88 14.39
N MET A 70 5.44 -7.06 13.19
CA MET A 70 5.94 -5.99 12.30
C MET A 70 6.59 -4.83 13.08
N PHE A 71 6.16 -3.61 12.81
CA PHE A 71 6.72 -2.38 13.38
C PHE A 71 6.32 -2.11 14.83
N ARG A 72 5.48 -2.96 15.45
CA ARG A 72 5.31 -2.98 16.91
C ARG A 72 6.49 -3.67 17.60
N GLY A 73 7.16 -4.60 16.91
CA GLY A 73 8.36 -5.27 17.39
C GLY A 73 9.63 -4.50 17.05
N GLN A 74 9.82 -4.15 15.78
CA GLN A 74 10.98 -3.42 15.31
C GLN A 74 10.61 -2.53 14.13
N LEU A 75 10.96 -1.24 14.18
CA LEU A 75 10.78 -0.33 13.06
C LEU A 75 11.58 -0.79 11.83
N TRP A 76 11.18 -0.35 10.64
CA TRP A 76 12.00 -0.55 9.44
C TRP A 76 13.38 0.08 9.61
N THR A 77 14.37 -0.45 8.90
CA THR A 77 15.70 0.17 8.87
C THR A 77 15.62 1.50 8.11
N MET A 78 15.88 2.61 8.79
CA MET A 78 16.12 3.90 8.14
C MET A 78 17.49 3.81 7.47
N ARG A 79 17.50 3.76 6.13
CA ARG A 79 18.70 3.49 5.34
C ARG A 79 18.79 4.46 4.17
N GLN A 80 19.44 5.60 4.39
CA GLN A 80 19.65 6.56 3.31
C GLN A 80 20.77 6.07 2.41
N PHE A 81 20.51 6.13 1.11
CA PHE A 81 21.51 5.97 0.06
C PHE A 81 22.42 7.19 0.07
N ALA A 82 23.70 6.98 0.38
CA ALA A 82 24.68 8.06 0.50
C ALA A 82 26.08 7.61 0.06
N GLY A 83 26.76 8.48 -0.66
CA GLY A 83 28.13 8.29 -1.13
C GLY A 83 28.48 9.43 -2.07
N PHE A 84 29.60 10.10 -1.83
CA PHE A 84 30.13 11.13 -2.72
C PHE A 84 31.61 11.39 -2.40
N GLY A 85 32.36 11.79 -3.42
CA GLY A 85 33.77 12.18 -3.26
C GLY A 85 34.65 11.01 -2.80
N SER A 86 35.50 11.25 -1.81
CA SER A 86 36.40 10.24 -1.25
C SER A 86 35.74 9.35 -0.20
N ALA A 87 36.43 8.26 0.15
CA ALA A 87 36.02 7.36 1.22
C ALA A 87 35.88 8.10 2.57
N GLU A 88 36.78 9.05 2.88
CA GLU A 88 36.75 9.85 4.10
C GLU A 88 35.54 10.81 4.15
N GLN A 89 35.20 11.42 3.01
CA GLN A 89 34.03 12.30 2.90
C GLN A 89 32.73 11.51 3.08
N THR A 90 32.65 10.34 2.44
CA THR A 90 31.52 9.43 2.59
C THR A 90 31.42 8.88 4.02
N ASN A 91 32.54 8.53 4.66
CA ASN A 91 32.57 8.10 6.06
C ASN A 91 32.05 9.19 7.01
N SER A 92 32.48 10.44 6.80
CA SER A 92 31.99 11.60 7.56
C SER A 92 30.47 11.76 7.40
N ARG A 93 29.96 11.58 6.19
CA ARG A 93 28.51 11.61 5.92
C ARG A 93 27.76 10.47 6.60
N TYR A 94 28.30 9.26 6.63
CA TYR A 94 27.68 8.13 7.33
C TYR A 94 27.57 8.37 8.83
N LYS A 95 28.64 8.87 9.46
CA LYS A 95 28.61 9.22 10.89
C LYS A 95 27.56 10.29 11.18
N PHE A 96 27.54 11.36 10.38
CA PHE A 96 26.49 12.39 10.48
C PHE A 96 25.09 11.78 10.40
N LEU A 97 24.83 10.89 9.44
CA LEU A 97 23.50 10.30 9.28
C LEU A 97 23.12 9.38 10.45
N ILE A 98 24.07 8.58 10.97
CA ILE A 98 23.85 7.74 12.16
C ILE A 98 23.51 8.59 13.37
N GLU A 99 24.24 9.69 13.61
CA GLU A 99 23.96 10.65 14.68
C GLU A 99 22.55 11.27 14.56
N HIS A 100 22.00 11.34 13.34
CA HIS A 100 20.67 11.86 13.05
C HIS A 100 19.59 10.77 12.89
N GLY A 101 19.86 9.55 13.38
CA GLY A 101 18.85 8.49 13.49
C GLY A 101 18.83 7.49 12.34
N GLN A 102 19.80 7.51 11.42
CA GLN A 102 19.97 6.43 10.45
C GLN A 102 20.36 5.12 11.15
N THR A 103 19.68 4.02 10.83
CA THR A 103 19.89 2.70 11.47
C THR A 103 20.50 1.65 10.54
N GLY A 104 20.78 1.99 9.27
CA GLY A 104 21.57 1.16 8.36
C GLY A 104 22.26 1.97 7.28
N LEU A 105 23.42 1.53 6.81
CA LEU A 105 24.20 2.23 5.77
C LEU A 105 23.89 1.71 4.37
N SER A 106 23.89 2.59 3.37
CA SER A 106 23.77 2.20 1.95
C SER A 106 24.70 3.06 1.11
N VAL A 107 25.59 2.38 0.39
CA VAL A 107 26.68 2.97 -0.39
C VAL A 107 26.21 3.21 -1.82
N ALA A 108 26.48 4.41 -2.33
CA ALA A 108 26.23 4.81 -3.72
C ALA A 108 27.40 4.54 -4.64
#